data_AF-A0AAW9QUX3-F1
#
_entry.id   AF-A0AAW9QUX3-F1
#
_cell.length_a   1.000
_cell.length_b   1.000
_cell.length_c   1.000
_cell.angle_alpha   90.00
_cell.angle_beta   90.00
_cell.angle_gamma   90.00
#
_symmetry.space_group_name_H-M   'P 1'
#
loop_
_entity.id
_entity.type
_entity.pdbx_description
1 polymer ?
#
loop_
_entity_poly.entity_id
_entity_poly.type
_entity_poly.pdbx_seq_one_letter_code
_entity_poly.pdbx_strand_id
1 'polypeptide(L)'
;MKGKTVSAYTDSETASRVAGIAKLEHRPPARIAGMALKWFVSLPPEAREALWQIEALGDEDDLAEVRREMTRTLLNVRYNIARRQVLAEMNVEGLGELETEDDSLAAAVNLTHDE
;
A
#
# COMPACT_ATOMS: atom_id res chain seq x y z
N MET A 1 -5.19 21.76 -2.23
CA MET A 1 -6.03 21.73 -3.45
C MET A 1 -7.49 21.82 -3.04
N LYS A 2 -8.31 22.68 -3.68
CA LYS A 2 -9.76 22.68 -3.44
C LYS A 2 -10.34 21.33 -3.90
N GLY A 3 -10.99 20.61 -2.99
CA GLY A 3 -11.66 19.36 -3.33
C GLY A 3 -12.87 19.62 -4.24
N LYS A 4 -13.14 18.68 -5.14
CA LYS A 4 -14.41 18.60 -5.88
C LYS A 4 -15.24 17.47 -5.29
N THR A 5 -16.52 17.70 -5.08
CA THR A 5 -17.44 16.66 -4.58
C THR A 5 -17.92 15.81 -5.75
N VAL A 6 -17.80 14.49 -5.60
CA VAL A 6 -18.41 13.50 -6.48
C VAL A 6 -19.45 12.75 -5.66
N SER A 7 -20.70 12.77 -6.08
CA SER A 7 -21.80 12.02 -5.47
C SER A 7 -22.09 10.75 -6.26
N ALA A 8 -22.20 9.62 -5.57
CA ALA A 8 -22.56 8.34 -6.17
C ALA A 8 -23.64 7.66 -5.32
N TYR A 9 -24.53 6.92 -5.99
CA TYR A 9 -25.47 6.03 -5.31
C TYR A 9 -24.76 4.73 -4.91
N THR A 10 -25.05 4.24 -3.71
CA THR A 10 -24.53 2.97 -3.19
C THR A 10 -25.59 2.32 -2.31
N ASP A 11 -25.53 1.00 -2.17
CA ASP A 11 -26.40 0.27 -1.26
C ASP A 11 -26.08 0.58 0.22
N SER A 12 -27.01 0.21 1.11
CA SER A 12 -26.88 0.48 2.55
C SER A 12 -25.73 -0.27 3.21
N GLU A 13 -25.40 -1.47 2.71
CA GLU A 13 -24.34 -2.28 3.28
C GLU A 13 -22.97 -1.65 3.03
N THR A 14 -22.70 -1.25 1.79
CA THR A 14 -21.50 -0.52 1.40
C THR A 14 -21.39 0.80 2.17
N ALA A 15 -22.49 1.54 2.33
CA ALA A 15 -22.50 2.77 3.14
C ALA A 15 -22.12 2.49 4.61
N SER A 16 -22.66 1.42 5.21
CA SER A 16 -22.30 0.99 6.58
C SER A 16 -20.83 0.56 6.69
N ARG A 17 -20.30 -0.16 5.70
CA ARG A 17 -18.88 -0.55 5.65
C ARG A 17 -17.96 0.67 5.60
N VAL A 18 -18.27 1.66 4.77
CA VAL A 18 -17.52 2.93 4.71
C VAL A 18 -17.52 3.64 6.05
N ALA A 19 -18.68 3.74 6.72
CA ALA A 19 -18.78 4.36 8.04
C ALA A 19 -17.98 3.59 9.11
N GLY A 20 -17.98 2.26 9.06
CA GLY A 20 -17.20 1.41 9.96
C GLY A 20 -15.70 1.63 9.82
N ILE A 21 -15.19 1.62 8.58
CA ILE A 21 -13.76 1.86 8.28
C ILE A 21 -13.36 3.27 8.71
N ALA A 22 -14.17 4.27 8.38
CA ALA A 22 -13.94 5.66 8.77
C ALA A 22 -13.76 5.82 10.28
N LYS A 23 -14.59 5.14 11.08
CA LYS A 23 -14.50 5.13 12.54
C LYS A 23 -13.22 4.45 13.03
N LEU A 24 -12.90 3.27 12.49
CA LEU A 24 -11.71 2.49 12.86
C LEU A 24 -10.41 3.24 12.54
N GLU A 25 -10.35 3.92 11.40
CA GLU A 25 -9.14 4.62 10.94
C GLU A 25 -9.07 6.09 11.41
N HIS A 26 -10.04 6.55 12.21
CA HIS A 26 -10.19 7.95 12.63
C HIS A 26 -10.15 8.94 11.45
N ARG A 27 -10.88 8.63 10.38
CA ARG A 27 -10.95 9.42 9.14
C ARG A 27 -12.39 9.79 8.81
N PRO A 28 -12.64 10.95 8.15
CA PRO A 28 -13.97 11.25 7.63
C PRO A 28 -14.43 10.22 6.58
N PRO A 29 -15.72 9.81 6.54
CA PRO A 29 -16.23 8.89 5.52
C PRO A 29 -15.98 9.34 4.09
N ALA A 30 -16.09 10.64 3.81
CA ALA A 30 -15.77 11.23 2.51
C ALA A 30 -14.32 10.98 2.07
N ARG A 31 -13.37 10.87 3.03
CA ARG A 31 -11.97 10.57 2.74
C ARG A 31 -11.79 9.10 2.36
N ILE A 32 -12.50 8.17 3.01
CA ILE A 32 -12.51 6.75 2.65
C ILE A 32 -13.09 6.58 1.24
N ALA A 33 -14.26 7.17 0.97
CA ALA A 33 -14.88 7.14 -0.34
C ALA A 33 -13.96 7.75 -1.43
N GLY A 34 -13.33 8.89 -1.14
CA GLY A 34 -12.38 9.53 -2.05
C GLY A 34 -11.14 8.68 -2.33
N MET A 35 -10.62 7.96 -1.33
CA MET A 35 -9.50 7.04 -1.50
C MET A 35 -9.89 5.83 -2.38
N ALA A 36 -11.03 5.21 -2.11
CA ALA A 36 -11.54 4.10 -2.92
C ALA A 36 -11.78 4.52 -4.38
N LEU A 37 -12.43 5.67 -4.59
CA LEU A 37 -12.67 6.21 -5.93
C LEU A 37 -11.36 6.50 -6.65
N LYS A 38 -10.42 7.18 -5.98
CA LYS A 38 -9.10 7.49 -6.55
C LYS A 38 -8.35 6.22 -6.96
N TRP A 39 -8.39 5.18 -6.13
CA TRP A 39 -7.79 3.89 -6.46
C TRP A 39 -8.43 3.28 -7.70
N PHE A 40 -9.76 3.14 -7.72
CA PHE A 40 -10.48 2.52 -8.83
C PHE A 40 -10.25 3.23 -10.18
N VAL A 41 -10.30 4.57 -10.21
CA VAL A 41 -10.08 5.33 -11.46
C VAL A 41 -8.62 5.31 -11.92
N SER A 42 -7.67 4.98 -11.03
CA SER A 42 -6.25 4.85 -11.38
C SER A 42 -5.88 3.50 -11.97
N LEU A 43 -6.75 2.49 -11.86
CA LEU A 43 -6.53 1.18 -12.47
C LEU A 43 -6.51 1.28 -14.01
N PRO A 44 -5.73 0.45 -14.70
CA PRO A 44 -5.80 0.33 -16.16
C PRO A 44 -7.18 -0.27 -16.57
N PRO A 45 -7.66 0.01 -17.80
CA PRO A 45 -8.95 -0.50 -18.27
C PRO A 45 -9.12 -2.01 -18.10
N GLU A 46 -8.08 -2.78 -18.39
CA GLU A 46 -8.05 -4.24 -18.33
C GLU A 46 -8.28 -4.74 -16.89
N ALA A 47 -7.74 -4.05 -15.89
CA ALA A 47 -7.94 -4.41 -14.49
C ALA A 47 -9.37 -4.11 -14.02
N ARG A 48 -9.98 -3.02 -14.49
CA ARG A 48 -11.39 -2.71 -14.20
C ARG A 48 -12.32 -3.73 -14.87
N GLU A 49 -12.04 -4.09 -16.11
CA GLU A 49 -12.80 -5.10 -16.83
C GLU A 49 -12.70 -6.47 -16.15
N ALA A 50 -11.50 -6.89 -15.75
CA ALA A 50 -11.31 -8.14 -15.01
C ALA A 50 -12.07 -8.13 -13.68
N LEU A 51 -12.03 -7.03 -12.92
CA LEU A 51 -12.78 -6.91 -11.66
C LEU A 51 -14.29 -7.07 -11.91
N TRP A 52 -14.83 -6.41 -12.93
CA TRP A 52 -16.25 -6.55 -13.30
C TRP A 52 -16.62 -7.96 -13.74
N GLN A 53 -15.75 -8.64 -14.49
CA GLN A 53 -15.99 -10.03 -14.89
C GLN A 53 -16.01 -10.97 -13.68
N ILE A 54 -15.10 -10.78 -12.72
CA ILE A 54 -15.07 -11.57 -11.49
C ILE A 54 -16.33 -11.30 -10.65
N GLU A 55 -16.77 -10.04 -10.52
CA GLU A 55 -18.01 -9.72 -9.80
C GLU A 55 -19.26 -10.30 -10.48
N ALA A 56 -19.26 -10.42 -11.82
CA ALA A 56 -20.40 -10.92 -12.57
C ALA A 56 -20.47 -12.46 -12.65
N LEU A 57 -19.32 -13.14 -12.66
CA LEU A 57 -19.21 -14.58 -12.93
C LEU A 57 -18.74 -15.40 -11.72
N GLY A 58 -17.96 -14.79 -10.83
CA GLY A 58 -17.39 -15.44 -9.66
C GLY A 58 -18.32 -15.45 -8.47
N ASP A 59 -17.92 -16.19 -7.43
CA ASP A 59 -18.60 -16.24 -6.15
C ASP A 59 -17.89 -15.42 -5.05
N GLU A 60 -18.37 -15.54 -3.80
CA GLU A 60 -17.73 -14.84 -2.69
C GLU A 60 -16.31 -15.34 -2.39
N ASP A 61 -15.99 -16.61 -2.70
CA ASP A 61 -14.68 -17.20 -2.48
C ASP A 61 -13.68 -16.68 -3.52
N ASP A 62 -14.10 -16.52 -4.78
CA ASP A 62 -13.30 -15.87 -5.83
C ASP A 62 -12.96 -14.42 -5.45
N LEU A 63 -13.96 -13.66 -5.00
CA LEU A 63 -13.74 -12.28 -4.53
C LEU A 63 -12.87 -12.24 -3.27
N ALA A 64 -12.96 -13.24 -2.39
CA ALA A 64 -12.09 -13.37 -1.23
C ALA A 64 -10.63 -13.64 -1.65
N GLU A 65 -10.42 -14.48 -2.67
CA GLU A 65 -9.10 -14.75 -3.21
C GLU A 65 -8.48 -13.50 -3.84
N VAL A 66 -9.25 -12.73 -4.62
CA VAL A 66 -8.79 -11.44 -5.16
C VAL A 66 -8.34 -10.50 -4.04
N ARG A 67 -9.12 -10.38 -2.95
CA ARG A 67 -8.75 -9.56 -1.79
C ARG A 67 -7.46 -10.04 -1.11
N ARG A 68 -7.25 -11.36 -1.01
CA ARG A 68 -6.02 -11.96 -0.45
C ARG A 68 -4.80 -11.61 -1.32
N GLU A 69 -4.90 -11.82 -2.62
CA GLU A 69 -3.80 -11.54 -3.57
C GLU A 69 -3.46 -10.06 -3.66
N MET A 70 -4.48 -9.19 -3.65
CA MET A 70 -4.28 -7.74 -3.56
C MET A 70 -3.54 -7.36 -2.28
N THR A 71 -3.94 -7.91 -1.14
CA THR A 71 -3.29 -7.65 0.15
C THR A 71 -1.84 -8.07 0.15
N ARG A 72 -1.54 -9.28 -0.37
CA ARG A 72 -0.17 -9.79 -0.52
C ARG A 72 0.69 -8.85 -1.36
N THR A 73 0.17 -8.40 -2.49
CA THR A 73 0.85 -7.48 -3.41
C THR A 73 1.13 -6.13 -2.73
N LEU A 74 0.14 -5.55 -2.05
CA LEU A 74 0.29 -4.27 -1.35
C LEU A 74 1.33 -4.34 -0.22
N LEU A 75 1.34 -5.43 0.56
CA LEU A 75 2.32 -5.64 1.63
C LEU A 75 3.75 -5.77 1.08
N ASN A 76 3.91 -6.51 -0.01
CA ASN A 76 5.22 -6.65 -0.67
C ASN A 76 5.72 -5.30 -1.22
N VAL A 77 4.85 -4.52 -1.87
CA VAL A 77 5.21 -3.18 -2.35
C VAL A 77 5.58 -2.26 -1.18
N ARG A 78 4.81 -2.30 -0.08
CA ARG A 78 5.12 -1.52 1.14
C ARG A 78 6.48 -1.88 1.71
N TYR A 79 6.79 -3.18 1.80
CA TYR A 79 8.11 -3.65 2.25
C TYR A 79 9.24 -3.12 1.35
N ASN A 80 9.07 -3.19 0.03
CA ASN A 80 10.07 -2.69 -0.92
C ASN A 80 10.25 -1.17 -0.87
N ILE A 81 9.19 -0.40 -0.57
CA ILE A 81 9.30 1.04 -0.33
C ILE A 81 10.12 1.30 0.94
N ALA A 82 9.76 0.66 2.06
CA ALA A 82 10.47 0.82 3.33
C ALA A 82 11.95 0.43 3.20
N ARG A 83 12.25 -0.70 2.54
CA ARG A 83 13.63 -1.14 2.28
C ARG A 83 14.44 -0.10 1.51
N ARG A 84 13.85 0.52 0.48
CA ARG A 84 14.52 1.58 -0.29
C ARG A 84 14.76 2.85 0.52
N GLN A 85 13.83 3.21 1.40
CA GLN A 85 14.00 4.36 2.30
C GLN A 85 15.14 4.12 3.28
N VAL A 86 15.17 2.96 3.93
CA VAL A 86 16.27 2.57 4.83
C VAL A 86 17.61 2.60 4.10
N LEU A 87 17.71 2.02 2.90
CA LEU A 87 18.95 2.05 2.12
C LEU A 87 19.36 3.46 1.66
N ALA A 88 18.40 4.37 1.46
CA ALA A 88 18.68 5.76 1.10
C ALA A 88 19.11 6.61 2.30
N GLU A 89 18.64 6.26 3.51
CA GLU A 89 19.00 6.89 4.77
C GLU A 89 20.28 6.31 5.38
N MET A 90 20.59 5.04 5.09
CA MET A 90 21.90 4.46 5.37
C MET A 90 22.94 5.18 4.52
N ASN A 91 23.81 5.94 5.17
CA ASN A 91 24.90 6.65 4.50
C ASN A 91 25.93 5.65 3.95
N VAL A 92 25.71 5.17 2.72
CA VAL A 92 26.62 4.25 2.02
C VAL A 92 28.00 4.90 1.77
N GLU A 93 28.16 6.21 2.01
CA GLU A 93 29.46 6.89 1.98
C GLU A 93 30.46 6.39 3.05
N GLY A 94 29.99 5.72 4.11
CA GLY A 94 30.86 5.12 5.14
C GLY A 94 31.37 3.71 4.82
N LEU A 95 30.85 3.08 3.76
CA LEU A 95 31.29 1.76 3.30
C LEU A 95 32.35 1.99 2.22
N GLY A 96 33.58 2.33 2.63
CA GLY A 96 34.75 2.20 1.76
C GLY A 96 34.87 0.77 1.22
N GLU A 97 35.73 0.53 0.22
CA GLU A 97 35.93 -0.81 -0.37
C GLU A 97 36.16 -1.88 0.70
N LEU A 98 35.10 -2.64 1.01
CA LEU A 98 35.12 -3.74 1.98
C LEU A 98 35.70 -4.96 1.26
N GLU A 99 37.03 -5.03 1.18
CA GLU A 99 37.72 -6.15 0.51
C GLU A 99 37.90 -7.36 1.44
N THR A 100 37.90 -7.14 2.76
CA THR A 100 38.14 -8.19 3.75
C THR A 100 37.04 -8.29 4.82
N GLU A 101 37.01 -9.43 5.52
CA GLU A 101 36.05 -9.70 6.58
C GLU A 101 36.22 -8.75 7.78
N ASP A 102 37.46 -8.30 8.04
CA ASP A 102 37.78 -7.31 9.07
C ASP A 102 37.24 -5.91 8.72
N ASP A 103 37.23 -5.54 7.44
CA ASP A 103 36.67 -4.26 6.98
C ASP A 103 35.15 -4.19 7.22
N SER A 104 34.47 -5.31 6.97
CA SER A 104 33.02 -5.43 7.19
C SER A 104 32.67 -5.31 8.68
N LEU A 105 33.50 -5.89 9.56
CA LEU A 105 33.33 -5.80 11.01
C LEU A 105 33.58 -4.38 11.50
N ALA A 106 34.62 -3.71 10.99
CA ALA A 106 34.95 -2.33 11.33
C ALA A 106 33.87 -1.33 10.89
N ALA A 107 33.32 -1.51 9.69
CA ALA A 107 32.21 -0.68 9.21
C ALA A 107 30.94 -0.85 10.06
N ALA A 108 30.61 -2.08 10.48
CA ALA A 108 29.46 -2.36 11.34
C ALA A 108 29.59 -1.74 12.74
N VAL A 109 30.81 -1.71 13.30
CA VAL A 109 31.09 -1.06 14.59
C VAL A 109 30.94 0.46 14.48
N ASN A 110 31.47 1.07 13.41
CA ASN A 110 31.33 2.52 13.19
C ASN A 110 29.87 2.94 12.98
N LEU A 111 29.08 2.13 12.27
CA LEU A 111 27.64 2.35 12.07
C LEU A 111 26.81 2.28 13.36
N THR A 112 27.34 1.70 14.44
CA THR A 112 26.64 1.53 15.72
C THR A 112 27.19 2.39 16.85
N HIS A 113 28.24 3.18 16.60
CA HIS A 113 28.88 4.06 17.59
C HIS A 113 28.55 5.56 17.41
N ASP A 114 27.82 5.95 16.37
CA ASP A 114 27.31 7.32 16.18
C ASP A 114 25.95 7.57 16.89
N GLU A 115 25.85 7.21 18.19
CA GLU A 115 24.86 7.75 19.14
C GLU A 115 25.53 8.61 20.22
#